data_AF-A0A4Z0GWD2-F1
#
_entry.id   AF-A0A4Z0GWD2-F1
#
_cell.length_a   1.000
_cell.length_b   1.000
_cell.length_c   1.000
_cell.angle_alpha   90.00
_cell.angle_beta   90.00
_cell.angle_gamma   90.00
#
_symmetry.space_group_name_H-M   'P 1'
#
loop_
_entity.id
_entity.type
_entity.pdbx_description
1 polymer ?
#
loop_
_entity_poly.entity_id
_entity_poly.type
_entity_poly.pdbx_seq_one_letter_code
_entity_poly.pdbx_strand_id
1 'polypeptide(L)'
;MQFIYLILSAIFSGLSIFPFMYSSFGDTQTNPFSLIAFGLTGPIAVCLPGVYALISIILAIKLKKMVPKMILIICSSLFLVVNVALIVVVAMM
;
A
#
# COMPACT_ATOMS: atom_id res chain seq x y z
N MET A 1 -16.03 -16.62 -4.48
CA MET A 1 -15.31 -16.16 -3.27
C MET A 1 -13.80 -16.02 -3.47
N GLN A 2 -13.05 -17.05 -3.87
CA GLN A 2 -11.58 -16.97 -4.00
C GLN A 2 -11.07 -15.91 -5.00
N PHE A 3 -11.77 -15.77 -6.12
CA PHE A 3 -11.43 -14.78 -7.15
C PHE A 3 -11.55 -13.34 -6.64
N ILE A 4 -12.54 -13.09 -5.77
CA ILE A 4 -12.77 -11.78 -5.14
C ILE A 4 -11.62 -11.45 -4.18
N TYR A 5 -11.16 -12.41 -3.38
CA TYR A 5 -9.99 -12.20 -2.51
C TYR A 5 -8.72 -11.88 -3.30
N LEU A 6 -8.53 -12.52 -4.46
CA LEU A 6 -7.39 -12.29 -5.33
C LEU A 6 -7.44 -10.88 -5.95
N ILE A 7 -8.60 -10.47 -6.47
CA ILE A 7 -8.78 -9.13 -7.04
C ILE A 7 -8.58 -8.07 -5.95
N LEU A 8 -9.22 -8.20 -4.79
CA LEU A 8 -9.13 -7.22 -3.72
C LEU A 8 -7.70 -7.11 -3.17
N SER A 9 -7.03 -8.22 -2.91
CA SER A 9 -5.62 -8.19 -2.47
C SER A 9 -4.71 -7.54 -3.51
N ALA A 10 -4.90 -7.82 -4.80
CA ALA A 10 -4.14 -7.16 -5.86
C ALA A 10 -4.40 -5.64 -5.91
N ILE A 11 -5.65 -5.20 -5.80
CA ILE A 11 -6.01 -3.77 -5.77
C ILE A 11 -5.37 -3.08 -4.56
N PHE A 12 -5.53 -3.63 -3.35
CA PHE A 12 -4.95 -3.05 -2.14
C PHE A 12 -3.42 -3.05 -2.17
N SER A 13 -2.79 -4.09 -2.74
CA SER A 13 -1.35 -4.11 -2.94
C SER A 13 -0.91 -3.03 -3.92
N GLY A 14 -1.68 -2.80 -4.99
CA GLY A 14 -1.44 -1.70 -5.92
C GLY A 14 -1.53 -0.35 -5.23
N LEU A 15 -2.63 -0.08 -4.53
CA LEU A 15 -2.84 1.20 -3.80
C LEU A 15 -1.74 1.49 -2.78
N SER A 16 -1.09 0.47 -2.21
CA SER A 16 0.02 0.65 -1.28
C SER A 16 1.33 1.16 -1.92
N ILE A 17 1.51 1.03 -3.25
CA ILE A 17 2.71 1.50 -3.97
C ILE A 17 2.49 2.85 -4.69
N PHE A 18 1.24 3.24 -4.92
CA PHE A 18 0.88 4.50 -5.59
C PHE A 18 1.57 5.75 -5.01
N PRO A 19 1.77 5.90 -3.68
CA PRO A 19 2.43 7.10 -3.13
C PRO A 19 3.89 7.20 -3.55
N PHE A 20 4.53 6.06 -3.74
CA PHE A 20 5.92 5.97 -4.18
C PHE A 20 6.05 6.34 -5.66
N MET A 21 5.13 5.86 -6.50
CA MET A 21 5.10 6.23 -7.91
C MET A 21 4.84 7.73 -8.08
N TYR A 22 3.83 8.29 -7.42
CA TYR A 22 3.51 9.72 -7.59
C TYR A 22 4.55 10.67 -6.99
N SER A 23 5.18 10.33 -5.86
CA SER A 23 6.26 11.13 -5.30
C SER A 23 7.52 11.16 -6.17
N SER A 24 7.73 10.13 -6.99
CA SER A 24 8.90 10.02 -7.88
C SER A 24 8.71 10.71 -9.24
N PHE A 25 7.46 10.94 -9.69
CA PHE A 25 7.15 11.42 -11.05
C PHE A 25 6.96 12.94 -11.21
N GLY A 26 7.21 13.72 -10.16
CA GLY A 26 7.35 15.18 -10.29
C GLY A 26 6.02 15.93 -10.21
N ASP A 27 5.73 16.43 -9.01
CA ASP A 27 5.24 17.80 -8.83
C ASP A 27 5.29 18.09 -7.34
N THR A 28 6.31 18.86 -6.93
CA THR A 28 6.51 19.30 -5.54
C THR A 28 5.42 20.26 -5.04
N GLN A 29 4.32 20.46 -5.79
CA GLN A 29 3.23 21.39 -5.44
C GLN A 29 1.92 20.72 -5.01
N THR A 30 1.69 19.45 -5.35
CA THR A 30 0.56 18.69 -4.82
C THR A 30 1.08 17.62 -3.87
N ASN A 31 0.72 17.72 -2.60
CA ASN A 31 1.14 16.76 -1.58
C ASN A 31 0.79 15.34 -2.06
N PRO A 32 1.76 14.47 -2.40
CA PRO A 32 1.49 13.17 -3.06
C PRO A 32 0.63 12.25 -2.20
N PHE A 33 0.60 12.50 -0.89
CA PHE A 33 -0.26 11.83 0.08
C PHE A 33 -1.75 12.22 -0.02
N SER A 34 -2.06 13.44 -0.48
CA SER A 34 -3.43 13.95 -0.59
C SER A 34 -4.24 13.21 -1.66
N LEU A 35 -3.63 12.91 -2.81
CA LEU A 35 -4.34 12.29 -3.93
C LEU A 35 -4.77 10.84 -3.64
N ILE A 36 -3.99 10.13 -2.82
CA ILE A 36 -4.16 8.70 -2.52
C ILE A 36 -4.98 8.50 -1.26
N ALA A 37 -4.95 9.47 -0.35
CA ALA A 37 -5.75 9.47 0.86
C ALA A 37 -7.08 10.25 0.69
N PHE A 38 -7.59 10.38 -0.54
CA PHE A 38 -8.86 11.07 -0.86
C PHE A 38 -8.96 12.50 -0.28
N GLY A 39 -7.90 13.28 -0.43
CA GLY A 39 -7.82 14.65 0.08
C GLY A 39 -7.31 14.77 1.51
N LEU A 40 -7.05 13.66 2.21
CA LEU A 40 -6.45 13.71 3.55
C LEU A 40 -5.02 14.25 3.48
N THR A 41 -4.72 15.22 4.34
CA THR A 41 -3.38 15.79 4.51
C THR A 41 -2.85 15.48 5.92
N GLY A 42 -1.53 15.47 6.08
CA GLY A 42 -0.88 15.20 7.37
C GLY A 42 -0.49 13.72 7.60
N PRO A 43 -0.10 13.36 8.83
CA PRO A 43 0.50 12.06 9.16
C PRO A 43 -0.38 10.85 8.81
N ILE A 44 -1.70 11.03 8.89
CA ILE A 44 -2.70 10.01 8.57
C ILE A 44 -2.60 9.58 7.10
N ALA A 45 -2.29 10.51 6.20
CA ALA A 45 -2.17 10.24 4.77
C ALA A 45 -0.91 9.42 4.44
N VAL A 46 0.11 9.46 5.30
CA VAL A 46 1.33 8.65 5.20
C VAL A 46 1.12 7.23 5.73
N CYS A 47 0.21 7.05 6.69
CA CYS A 47 -0.12 5.74 7.27
C CYS A 47 -1.08 4.91 6.39
N LEU A 48 -1.96 5.57 5.63
CA LEU A 48 -3.00 4.90 4.81
C LEU A 48 -2.46 3.83 3.85
N PRO A 49 -1.38 4.07 3.10
CA PRO A 49 -0.78 3.08 2.20
C PRO A 49 -0.28 1.82 2.93
N GLY A 50 0.25 1.98 4.15
CA GLY A 50 0.61 0.86 5.02
C GLY A 50 -0.59 0.03 5.46
N VAL A 51 -1.74 0.68 5.73
CA VAL A 51 -3.00 -0.01 6.03
C VAL A 51 -3.48 -0.82 4.82
N TYR A 52 -3.36 -0.29 3.60
CA TYR A 52 -3.69 -1.04 2.38
C TYR A 52 -2.81 -2.28 2.20
N ALA A 53 -1.51 -2.17 2.46
CA ALA A 53 -0.61 -3.33 2.43
C ALA A 53 -1.02 -4.40 3.46
N LEU A 54 -1.39 -4.01 4.69
CA LEU A 54 -1.88 -4.95 5.72
C LEU A 54 -3.18 -5.65 5.29
N ILE A 55 -4.15 -4.91 4.77
CA ILE A 55 -5.42 -5.47 4.27
C ILE A 55 -5.15 -6.46 3.14
N SER A 56 -4.23 -6.13 2.22
CA SER A 56 -3.85 -7.05 1.14
C SER A 56 -3.29 -8.37 1.68
N ILE A 57 -2.38 -8.32 2.67
CA ILE A 57 -1.81 -9.53 3.30
C ILE A 57 -2.92 -10.38 3.94
N ILE A 58 -3.82 -9.77 4.70
CA ILE A 58 -4.93 -10.49 5.37
C ILE A 58 -5.82 -11.21 4.35
N LEU A 59 -6.12 -10.55 3.23
CA LEU A 59 -6.92 -11.12 2.15
C LEU A 59 -6.15 -12.22 1.39
N ALA A 60 -4.84 -12.02 1.18
CA ALA A 60 -3.98 -12.99 0.50
C ALA A 60 -3.81 -14.29 1.30
N ILE A 61 -3.75 -14.23 2.64
CA ILE A 61 -3.66 -15.43 3.50
C ILE A 61 -4.86 -16.36 3.31
N LYS A 62 -6.05 -15.80 3.02
CA LYS A 62 -7.31 -16.53 2.80
C LYS A 62 -7.40 -17.22 1.42
N LEU A 63 -6.43 -17.00 0.53
CA LEU A 63 -6.36 -17.71 -0.76
C LEU A 63 -5.95 -19.17 -0.57
N LYS A 64 -6.60 -20.09 -1.30
CA LYS A 64 -6.23 -21.53 -1.29
C LYS A 64 -5.13 -21.86 -2.31
N LYS A 65 -5.01 -21.09 -3.39
CA LYS A 65 -3.97 -21.29 -4.41
C LYS A 65 -2.61 -20.82 -3.87
N MET A 66 -1.66 -21.74 -3.69
CA MET A 66 -0.34 -21.45 -3.10
C MET A 66 0.45 -20.38 -3.88
N VAL A 67 0.55 -20.50 -5.21
CA VAL A 67 1.37 -19.60 -6.04
C VAL A 67 0.93 -18.13 -5.93
N PRO A 68 -0.32 -17.74 -6.27
CA PRO A 68 -0.75 -16.35 -6.15
C PRO A 68 -0.78 -15.87 -4.69
N LYS A 69 -1.06 -16.76 -3.73
CA LYS A 69 -0.97 -16.44 -2.30
C LYS A 69 0.44 -15.98 -1.93
N MET A 70 1.47 -16.76 -2.27
CA MET A 70 2.85 -16.40 -1.94
C MET A 70 3.27 -15.11 -2.62
N ILE A 71 2.96 -14.93 -3.91
CA ILE A 71 3.32 -13.71 -4.66
C ILE A 71 2.70 -12.49 -3.99
N LEU A 72 1.40 -12.52 -3.67
CA LEU A 72 0.71 -11.40 -3.03
C LEU A 72 1.27 -11.12 -1.64
N ILE A 73 1.52 -12.14 -0.82
CA ILE A 73 2.11 -11.96 0.51
C ILE A 73 3.49 -11.33 0.41
N ILE A 74 4.35 -11.80 -0.49
CA ILE A 74 5.71 -11.28 -0.67
C ILE A 74 5.65 -9.81 -1.14
N CYS A 75 4.87 -9.51 -2.19
CA CYS A 75 4.73 -8.15 -2.70
C CYS A 75 4.19 -7.20 -1.63
N SER A 76 3.10 -7.56 -0.97
CA SER A 76 2.49 -6.70 0.06
C SER A 76 3.36 -6.56 1.30
N SER A 77 4.17 -7.57 1.66
CA SER A 77 5.14 -7.46 2.75
C SER A 77 6.29 -6.51 2.41
N LEU A 78 6.80 -6.57 1.17
CA LEU A 78 7.80 -5.60 0.70
C LEU A 78 7.25 -4.18 0.73
N PHE A 79 6.03 -3.98 0.24
CA PHE A 79 5.38 -2.66 0.29
C PHE A 79 5.11 -2.19 1.73
N LEU A 80 4.77 -3.10 2.65
CA LEU A 80 4.63 -2.76 4.06
C LEU A 80 5.94 -2.22 4.64
N VAL A 81 7.07 -2.89 4.39
CA VAL A 81 8.38 -2.45 4.89
C VAL A 81 8.74 -1.07 4.37
N VAL A 82 8.53 -0.83 3.08
CA VAL A 82 8.80 0.48 2.46
C VAL A 82 7.91 1.57 3.05
N ASN A 83 6.61 1.29 3.23
CA ASN A 83 5.68 2.25 3.83
C ASN A 83 6.02 2.55 5.30
N VAL A 84 6.45 1.56 6.09
CA VAL A 84 6.92 1.77 7.46
C VAL A 84 8.18 2.64 7.48
N ALA A 85 9.15 2.39 6.60
CA ALA A 85 10.34 3.24 6.49
C ALA A 85 9.98 4.70 6.16
N LEU A 86 9.02 4.91 5.25
CA LEU A 86 8.50 6.24 4.91
C LEU A 86 7.84 6.93 6.11
N ILE A 87 6.99 6.22 6.87
CA ILE A 87 6.37 6.77 8.07
C ILE A 87 7.43 7.20 9.09
N VAL A 88 8.47 6.40 9.29
CA VAL A 88 9.58 6.73 10.20
C VAL A 88 10.34 7.97 9.72
N VAL A 89 10.68 8.04 8.44
CA VAL A 89 11.37 9.21 7.87
C VAL A 89 10.54 10.48 8.06
N VAL A 90 9.24 10.44 7.75
CA VAL A 90 8.35 11.59 7.91
C VAL A 90 8.18 11.96 9.39
N ALA A 91 8.16 11.00 10.32
CA ALA A 91 8.03 11.28 11.75
C ALA A 91 9.31 11.87 12.38
N MET A 92 10.46 11.73 11.73
CA MET A 92 11.75 12.30 12.18
C MET A 92 12.03 13.70 11.61
N MET A 93 11.27 14.15 10.61
CA MET A 93 11.33 15.50 10.03
C MET A 93 10.43 16.47 10.80
#